data_AF-A0A497DAB7-F1
#
_entry.id   AF-A0A497DAB7-F1
#
_cell.length_a   1.000
_cell.length_b   1.000
_cell.length_c   1.000
_cell.angle_alpha   90.00
_cell.angle_beta   90.00
_cell.angle_gamma   90.00
#
_symmetry.space_group_name_H-M   'P 1'
#
loop_
_entity.id
_entity.type
_entity.pdbx_description
1 polymer ?
#
loop_
_entity_poly.entity_id
_entity_poly.type
_entity_poly.pdbx_seq_one_letter_code
_entity_poly.pdbx_strand_id
1 'polypeptide(L)'
;VNSMSDLFHEDIPFGFVEQVFRVMNENPKHTFQVLTKRSDLLRKYSDRLNWTENIWMGVSVEDQSVIGRIDDLRTIPAQVRFLSIEPLIGRISGINLSNIDWVIVGGESGPGARPIASEWVTDIRDQCVIQAVPFFFKQWGGTNKKKAGRILEGRVWDQMPISEQHAHH
;
A
#
# COMPACT_ATOMS: atom_id res chain seq x y z
N VAL A 1 -5.88 8.44 -12.35
CA VAL A 1 -6.52 7.37 -11.55
C VAL A 1 -7.87 7.92 -11.12
N ASN A 2 -8.96 7.20 -11.42
CA ASN A 2 -10.32 7.69 -11.20
C ASN A 2 -10.73 7.42 -9.74
N SER A 3 -11.41 8.36 -9.07
CA SER A 3 -11.87 8.22 -7.67
C SER A 3 -12.77 6.98 -7.47
N MET A 4 -13.40 6.53 -8.56
CA MET A 4 -14.26 5.35 -8.65
C MET A 4 -13.54 3.99 -8.52
N SER A 5 -12.21 3.95 -8.55
CA SER A 5 -11.46 2.69 -8.35
C SER A 5 -11.16 2.37 -6.88
N ASP A 6 -11.49 3.28 -5.96
CA ASP A 6 -11.35 3.05 -4.53
C ASP A 6 -12.59 2.30 -4.01
N LEU A 7 -12.39 1.07 -3.53
CA LEU A 7 -13.48 0.22 -3.04
C LEU A 7 -14.26 0.85 -1.88
N PHE A 8 -13.61 1.71 -1.09
CA PHE A 8 -14.20 2.36 0.07
C PHE A 8 -14.57 3.82 -0.21
N HIS A 9 -14.76 4.21 -1.47
CA HIS A 9 -15.26 5.54 -1.82
C HIS A 9 -16.66 5.78 -1.22
N GLU A 10 -16.96 7.02 -0.82
CA GLU A 10 -18.22 7.39 -0.14
C GLU A 10 -19.49 7.11 -0.98
N ASP A 11 -19.37 7.24 -2.30
CA ASP A 11 -20.44 6.95 -3.25
C ASP A 11 -20.65 5.44 -3.52
N ILE A 12 -19.78 4.57 -3.00
CA ILE A 12 -19.90 3.12 -3.15
C ILE A 12 -20.77 2.58 -2.00
N PRO A 13 -21.95 2.01 -2.29
CA PRO A 13 -22.80 1.45 -1.25
C PRO A 13 -22.09 0.31 -0.53
N PHE A 14 -22.23 0.23 0.78
CA PHE A 14 -21.58 -0.83 1.57
C PHE A 14 -21.94 -2.25 1.09
N GLY A 15 -23.18 -2.47 0.62
CA GLY A 15 -23.58 -3.76 0.05
C GLY A 15 -22.78 -4.17 -1.19
N PHE A 16 -22.23 -3.22 -1.95
CA PHE A 16 -21.30 -3.52 -3.04
C PHE A 16 -19.93 -3.96 -2.50
N VAL A 17 -19.44 -3.30 -1.44
CA VAL A 17 -18.21 -3.72 -0.75
C VAL A 17 -18.34 -5.16 -0.23
N GLU A 18 -19.47 -5.50 0.39
CA GLU A 18 -19.76 -6.88 0.84
C GLU A 18 -19.74 -7.88 -0.32
N GLN A 19 -20.30 -7.53 -1.48
CA GLN A 19 -20.28 -8.38 -2.66
C GLN A 19 -18.85 -8.61 -3.20
N VAL A 20 -18.03 -7.56 -3.24
CA VAL A 20 -16.62 -7.66 -3.66
C VAL A 20 -15.83 -8.56 -2.68
N PHE A 21 -16.03 -8.37 -1.37
CA PHE A 21 -15.42 -9.25 -0.38
C PHE A 21 -15.86 -10.70 -0.55
N ARG A 22 -17.14 -10.97 -0.79
CA ARG A 22 -17.62 -12.34 -1.07
C ARG A 22 -16.87 -12.97 -2.25
N VAL A 23 -16.68 -12.25 -3.34
CA VAL A 23 -15.90 -12.74 -4.50
C VAL A 23 -14.46 -13.04 -4.11
N MET A 24 -13.79 -12.18 -3.35
CA MET A 24 -12.41 -12.43 -2.90
C MET A 24 -12.31 -13.67 -2.00
N ASN A 25 -13.28 -13.85 -1.10
CA ASN A 25 -13.40 -15.00 -0.22
C ASN A 25 -13.66 -16.31 -0.98
N GLU A 26 -14.45 -16.29 -2.05
CA GLU A 26 -14.75 -17.45 -2.89
C GLU A 26 -13.58 -17.86 -3.81
N ASN A 27 -12.53 -17.05 -3.90
CA ASN A 27 -11.39 -17.28 -4.79
C ASN A 27 -10.04 -17.35 -4.05
N PRO A 28 -9.85 -18.31 -3.12
CA PRO A 28 -8.66 -18.37 -2.27
C PRO A 28 -7.35 -18.65 -3.03
N LYS A 29 -7.43 -19.09 -4.30
CA LYS A 29 -6.25 -19.30 -5.17
C LYS A 29 -5.64 -17.99 -5.70
N HIS A 30 -6.30 -16.86 -5.47
CA HIS A 30 -5.85 -15.55 -5.92
C HIS A 30 -5.60 -14.63 -4.73
N THR A 31 -4.44 -14.00 -4.71
CA THR A 31 -4.15 -12.90 -3.78
C THR A 31 -4.70 -11.59 -4.33
N PHE A 32 -5.56 -10.93 -3.57
CA PHE A 32 -6.14 -9.63 -3.89
C PHE A 32 -5.42 -8.54 -3.08
N GLN A 33 -4.75 -7.62 -3.78
CA GLN A 33 -4.20 -6.40 -3.16
C GLN A 33 -5.22 -5.27 -3.27
N VAL A 34 -5.93 -5.01 -2.17
CA VAL A 34 -6.93 -3.93 -2.06
C VAL A 34 -6.23 -2.69 -1.53
N LEU A 35 -6.48 -1.54 -2.15
CA LEU A 35 -5.86 -0.26 -1.78
C LEU A 35 -6.93 0.83 -1.68
N THR A 36 -6.86 1.65 -0.62
CA THR A 36 -7.79 2.77 -0.41
C THR A 36 -7.11 4.02 0.13
N LYS A 37 -7.74 5.18 -0.08
CA LYS A 37 -7.45 6.46 0.60
C LYS A 37 -8.42 6.75 1.75
N ARG A 38 -9.50 5.98 1.86
CA ARG A 38 -10.60 6.15 2.81
C ARG A 38 -10.44 5.20 3.99
N SER A 39 -9.34 5.37 4.74
CA SER A 39 -8.99 4.48 5.86
C SER A 39 -10.02 4.51 7.00
N ASP A 40 -10.72 5.63 7.15
CA ASP A 40 -11.82 5.84 8.07
C ASP A 40 -13.03 4.95 7.72
N LEU A 41 -13.40 4.89 6.43
CA LEU A 41 -14.48 4.02 5.95
C LEU A 41 -14.07 2.54 5.98
N LEU A 42 -12.82 2.23 5.62
CA LEU A 42 -12.24 0.90 5.80
C LEU A 42 -12.39 0.45 7.26
N ARG A 43 -11.95 1.27 8.22
CA ARG A 43 -12.06 0.97 9.65
C ARG A 43 -13.51 0.82 10.10
N LYS A 44 -14.40 1.71 9.66
CA LYS A 44 -15.85 1.66 9.97
C LYS A 44 -16.50 0.35 9.53
N TYR A 45 -16.07 -0.19 8.39
CA TYR A 45 -16.69 -1.37 7.78
C TYR A 45 -15.99 -2.68 8.11
N SER A 46 -14.73 -2.62 8.58
CA SER A 46 -13.87 -3.77 8.81
C SER A 46 -14.52 -4.92 9.57
N ASP A 47 -15.22 -4.63 10.67
CA ASP A 47 -15.85 -5.64 11.55
C ASP A 47 -17.03 -6.38 10.88
N ARG A 48 -17.52 -5.87 9.75
CA ARG A 48 -18.62 -6.46 8.97
C ARG A 48 -18.13 -7.25 7.76
N LEU A 49 -16.82 -7.30 7.54
CA LEU A 49 -16.21 -7.95 6.38
C LEU A 49 -15.49 -9.23 6.83
N ASN A 50 -15.51 -10.25 5.97
CA ASN A 50 -14.78 -11.48 6.22
C ASN A 50 -13.37 -11.40 5.60
N TRP A 51 -12.35 -11.45 6.45
CA TRP A 51 -10.94 -11.31 6.07
C TRP A 51 -10.26 -12.66 5.96
N THR A 52 -10.10 -13.15 4.73
CA THR A 52 -9.30 -14.35 4.44
C THR A 52 -7.85 -13.99 4.11
N GLU A 53 -6.95 -14.97 4.26
CA GLU A 53 -5.51 -14.86 4.03
C GLU A 53 -5.12 -14.25 2.67
N ASN A 54 -5.94 -14.51 1.65
CA ASN A 54 -5.71 -14.05 0.29
C ASN A 54 -6.13 -12.58 0.06
N ILE A 55 -6.66 -11.88 1.07
CA ILE A 55 -7.04 -10.47 1.01
C ILE A 55 -5.97 -9.63 1.70
N TRP A 56 -5.13 -8.99 0.90
CA TRP A 56 -4.11 -8.06 1.37
C TRP A 56 -4.69 -6.65 1.33
N MET A 57 -4.59 -5.93 2.45
CA MET A 57 -5.18 -4.61 2.59
C MET A 57 -4.11 -3.55 2.73
N GLY A 58 -4.22 -2.48 1.95
CA GLY A 58 -3.32 -1.34 2.08
C GLY A 58 -4.01 0.00 2.05
N VAL A 59 -3.30 0.99 2.59
CA VAL A 59 -3.71 2.40 2.53
C VAL A 59 -2.70 3.21 1.74
N SER A 60 -3.19 4.19 1.00
CA SER A 60 -2.31 5.17 0.34
C SER A 60 -1.88 6.23 1.35
N VAL A 61 -0.58 6.53 1.40
CA VAL A 61 -0.02 7.57 2.26
C VAL A 61 0.89 8.45 1.40
N GLU A 62 0.33 9.46 0.74
CA GLU A 62 1.04 10.23 -0.27
C GLU A 62 2.04 11.25 0.33
N ASP A 63 1.76 11.74 1.54
CA ASP A 63 2.59 12.67 2.29
C ASP A 63 2.32 12.61 3.81
N GLN A 64 3.05 13.43 4.58
CA GLN A 64 2.97 13.49 6.04
C GLN A 64 1.57 13.85 6.58
N SER A 65 0.75 14.60 5.84
CA SER A 65 -0.56 15.07 6.32
C SER A 65 -1.59 13.95 6.48
N VAL A 66 -1.37 12.82 5.80
CA VAL A 66 -2.25 11.65 5.81
C VAL A 66 -1.65 10.46 6.56
N ILE A 67 -0.58 10.67 7.33
CA ILE A 67 0.12 9.60 8.07
C ILE A 67 -0.81 8.85 9.04
N GLY A 68 -1.86 9.51 9.55
CA GLY A 68 -2.86 8.89 10.43
C GLY A 68 -3.62 7.71 9.81
N ARG A 69 -3.63 7.56 8.47
CA ARG A 69 -4.22 6.39 7.80
C ARG A 69 -3.53 5.08 8.18
N ILE A 70 -2.27 5.13 8.58
CA ILE A 70 -1.50 3.99 9.06
C ILE A 70 -2.11 3.49 10.37
N ASP A 71 -2.54 4.40 11.24
CA ASP A 71 -3.15 4.05 12.52
C ASP A 71 -4.46 3.28 12.33
N ASP A 72 -5.29 3.72 11.38
CA ASP A 72 -6.50 2.99 11.00
C ASP A 72 -6.17 1.59 10.46
N LEU A 73 -5.21 1.48 9.52
CA LEU A 73 -4.84 0.20 8.89
C LEU A 73 -4.39 -0.85 9.91
N ARG A 74 -3.62 -0.45 10.93
CA ARG A 74 -3.14 -1.37 11.98
C ARG A 74 -4.27 -2.04 12.76
N THR A 75 -5.48 -1.46 12.76
CA THR A 75 -6.66 -2.04 13.42
C THR A 75 -7.38 -3.08 12.56
N ILE A 76 -7.08 -3.15 11.27
CA ILE A 76 -7.78 -4.03 10.32
C ILE A 76 -7.26 -5.47 10.48
N PRO A 77 -8.10 -6.51 10.54
CA PRO A 77 -7.67 -7.88 10.75
C PRO A 77 -7.23 -8.58 9.44
N ALA A 78 -6.61 -7.84 8.52
CA ALA A 78 -6.00 -8.43 7.32
C ALA A 78 -4.68 -9.15 7.68
N GLN A 79 -4.40 -10.29 7.04
CA GLN A 79 -3.16 -11.03 7.27
C GLN A 79 -1.94 -10.25 6.77
N VAL A 80 -2.09 -9.52 5.67
CA VAL A 80 -1.06 -8.62 5.14
C VAL A 80 -1.63 -7.20 5.07
N ARG A 81 -0.98 -6.30 5.81
CA ARG A 81 -1.22 -4.86 5.83
C ARG A 81 -0.08 -4.14 5.14
N PHE A 82 -0.36 -3.38 4.09
CA PHE A 82 0.70 -2.69 3.34
C PHE A 82 0.46 -1.19 3.17
N LEU A 83 1.54 -0.43 3.06
CA LEU A 83 1.48 0.99 2.72
C LEU A 83 1.81 1.18 1.25
N SER A 84 0.96 1.91 0.53
CA SER A 84 1.30 2.43 -0.80
C SER A 84 1.63 3.91 -0.69
N ILE A 85 2.91 4.22 -0.63
CA ILE A 85 3.44 5.58 -0.66
C ILE A 85 3.71 5.93 -2.13
N GLU A 86 2.63 5.95 -2.91
CA GLU A 86 2.64 6.23 -4.34
C GLU A 86 1.37 7.00 -4.75
N PRO A 87 1.51 8.20 -5.34
CA PRO A 87 2.77 8.91 -5.52
C PRO A 87 3.31 9.45 -4.19
N LEU A 88 4.62 9.29 -3.94
CA LEU A 88 5.32 10.02 -2.88
C LEU A 88 5.50 11.47 -3.32
N ILE A 89 4.76 12.38 -2.69
CA ILE A 89 4.67 13.79 -3.12
C ILE A 89 5.20 14.78 -2.07
N GLY A 90 5.63 14.28 -0.91
CA GLY A 90 6.30 15.04 0.13
C GLY A 90 7.04 14.11 1.09
N ARG A 91 7.97 14.67 1.88
CA ARG A 91 8.73 13.90 2.88
C ARG A 91 7.79 13.28 3.92
N ILE A 92 8.06 12.04 4.31
CA ILE A 92 7.40 11.35 5.43
C ILE A 92 8.48 10.87 6.40
N SER A 93 8.35 11.27 7.66
CA SER A 93 9.31 10.94 8.71
C SER A 93 8.61 10.39 9.95
N GLY A 94 9.31 9.53 10.70
CA GLY A 94 8.79 8.96 11.95
C GLY A 94 7.64 7.98 11.73
N ILE A 95 7.66 7.22 10.64
CA ILE A 95 6.63 6.23 10.33
C ILE A 95 6.70 5.11 11.36
N ASN A 96 5.61 4.91 12.11
CA ASN A 96 5.44 3.74 12.94
C ASN A 96 4.91 2.57 12.10
N LEU A 97 5.76 1.58 11.84
CA LEU A 97 5.45 0.41 11.02
C LEU A 97 5.06 -0.82 11.87
N SER A 98 4.79 -0.64 13.16
CA SER A 98 4.27 -1.73 14.00
C SER A 98 2.99 -2.30 13.37
N ASN A 99 2.89 -3.63 13.23
CA ASN A 99 1.79 -4.31 12.55
C ASN A 99 1.59 -3.87 11.09
N ILE A 100 2.65 -3.49 10.38
CA ILE A 100 2.66 -3.29 8.93
C ILE A 100 3.62 -4.30 8.31
N ASP A 101 3.16 -4.98 7.28
CA ASP A 101 3.83 -6.14 6.70
C ASP A 101 4.63 -5.79 5.44
N TRP A 102 4.33 -4.64 4.81
CA TRP A 102 4.98 -4.24 3.56
C TRP A 102 4.85 -2.74 3.27
N VAL A 103 5.90 -2.13 2.71
CA VAL A 103 5.89 -0.74 2.25
C VAL A 103 6.31 -0.66 0.78
N ILE A 104 5.45 -0.05 -0.04
CA ILE A 104 5.66 0.23 -1.46
C ILE A 104 5.87 1.73 -1.62
N VAL A 105 6.95 2.13 -2.29
CA VAL A 105 7.23 3.55 -2.61
C VAL A 105 7.33 3.74 -4.11
N GLY A 106 6.72 4.81 -4.63
CA GLY A 106 6.81 5.16 -6.04
C GLY A 106 6.51 6.62 -6.34
N GLY A 107 7.14 7.12 -7.39
CA GLY A 107 6.87 8.45 -7.95
C GLY A 107 5.66 8.49 -8.88
N GLU A 108 5.18 9.71 -9.12
CA GLU A 108 4.03 10.00 -9.95
C GLU A 108 4.34 9.75 -11.44
N SER A 109 3.38 9.26 -12.22
CA SER A 109 3.59 8.90 -13.64
C SER A 109 2.74 9.73 -14.58
N GLY A 110 3.27 10.02 -15.78
CA GLY A 110 2.53 10.68 -16.86
C GLY A 110 2.84 12.17 -17.02
N PRO A 111 2.13 12.86 -17.93
CA PRO A 111 2.28 14.30 -18.13
C PRO A 111 2.00 15.07 -16.82
N GLY A 112 2.90 15.98 -16.44
CA GLY A 112 2.76 16.76 -15.21
C GLY A 112 3.14 16.02 -13.93
N ALA A 113 3.78 14.85 -14.02
CA ALA A 113 4.29 14.12 -12.85
C ALA A 113 5.20 15.00 -11.99
N ARG A 114 4.88 15.09 -10.68
CA ARG A 114 5.72 15.81 -9.72
C ARG A 114 7.04 15.08 -9.51
N PRO A 115 8.17 15.81 -9.37
CA PRO A 115 9.44 15.20 -9.02
C PRO A 115 9.38 14.60 -7.61
N ILE A 116 9.98 13.44 -7.45
CA ILE A 116 10.20 12.77 -6.17
C ILE A 116 11.68 12.95 -5.80
N ALA A 117 11.96 13.34 -4.55
CA ALA A 117 13.34 13.48 -4.09
C ALA A 117 13.90 12.12 -3.65
N SER A 118 15.14 11.80 -4.04
CA SER A 118 15.79 10.54 -3.67
C SER A 118 15.92 10.37 -2.16
N GLU A 119 16.20 11.46 -1.46
CA GLU A 119 16.29 11.51 0.00
C GLU A 119 14.99 11.11 0.70
N TRP A 120 13.81 11.36 0.11
CA TRP A 120 12.54 10.92 0.69
C TRP A 120 12.38 9.40 0.58
N VAL A 121 12.79 8.84 -0.55
CA VAL A 121 12.75 7.39 -0.79
C VAL A 121 13.73 6.66 0.14
N THR A 122 14.96 7.16 0.27
CA THR A 122 15.97 6.56 1.15
C THR A 122 15.58 6.66 2.62
N ASP A 123 14.98 7.77 3.06
CA ASP A 123 14.50 7.94 4.44
C ASP A 123 13.42 6.89 4.79
N ILE A 124 12.43 6.69 3.91
CA ILE A 124 11.38 5.68 4.11
C ILE A 124 11.98 4.27 4.12
N ARG A 125 12.89 3.97 3.19
CA ARG A 125 13.59 2.69 3.13
C ARG A 125 14.35 2.41 4.43
N ASP A 126 15.09 3.38 4.96
CA ASP A 126 15.85 3.21 6.20
C ASP A 126 14.92 2.97 7.39
N GLN A 127 13.78 3.67 7.46
CA GLN A 127 12.74 3.41 8.45
C GLN A 127 12.16 1.99 8.34
N CYS A 128 12.01 1.45 7.12
CA CYS A 128 11.59 0.06 6.89
C CYS A 128 12.65 -0.93 7.37
N VAL A 129 13.93 -0.70 7.01
CA VAL A 129 15.05 -1.56 7.42
C VAL A 129 15.19 -1.60 8.94
N ILE A 130 15.12 -0.46 9.61
CA ILE A 130 15.22 -0.35 11.08
C ILE A 130 14.09 -1.13 11.78
N GLN A 131 12.88 -1.11 11.20
CA GLN A 131 11.70 -1.78 11.75
C GLN A 131 11.50 -3.20 11.19
N ALA A 132 12.45 -3.71 10.42
CA ALA A 132 12.41 -5.03 9.77
C ALA A 132 11.16 -5.27 8.90
N VAL A 133 10.68 -4.24 8.22
CA VAL A 133 9.54 -4.33 7.30
C VAL A 133 10.02 -4.38 5.84
N PRO A 134 9.54 -5.34 5.03
CA PRO A 134 9.84 -5.41 3.60
C PRO A 134 9.59 -4.09 2.87
N PHE A 135 10.56 -3.66 2.07
CA PHE A 135 10.53 -2.45 1.28
C PHE A 135 10.60 -2.75 -0.22
N PHE A 136 9.65 -2.20 -0.96
CA PHE A 136 9.57 -2.27 -2.42
C PHE A 136 9.63 -0.87 -3.02
N PHE A 137 10.68 -0.59 -3.80
CA PHE A 137 10.76 0.62 -4.60
C PHE A 137 10.29 0.36 -6.03
N LYS A 138 9.12 0.91 -6.36
CA LYS A 138 8.45 0.62 -7.63
C LYS A 138 9.08 1.36 -8.80
N GLN A 139 9.22 2.68 -8.68
CA GLN A 139 9.72 3.55 -9.74
C GLN A 139 9.95 4.98 -9.27
N TRP A 140 10.81 5.71 -9.96
CA TRP A 140 10.98 7.16 -9.80
C TRP A 140 9.83 7.99 -10.41
N GLY A 141 9.02 7.42 -11.29
CA GLY A 141 7.92 8.15 -11.96
C GLY A 141 8.38 8.93 -13.21
N GLY A 142 7.69 10.03 -13.53
CA GLY A 142 7.94 10.86 -14.71
C GLY A 142 7.20 10.44 -15.98
N THR A 143 7.52 11.11 -17.09
CA THR A 143 6.87 10.88 -18.40
C THR A 143 7.44 9.68 -19.16
N ASN A 144 8.67 9.26 -18.85
CA ASN A 144 9.31 8.11 -19.49
C ASN A 144 9.68 7.03 -18.47
N LYS A 145 8.69 6.17 -18.16
CA LYS A 145 8.81 5.06 -17.19
C LYS A 145 10.01 4.14 -17.46
N LYS A 146 10.37 3.92 -18.72
CA LYS A 146 11.51 3.07 -19.11
C LYS A 146 12.86 3.71 -18.82
N LYS A 147 12.96 5.05 -18.84
CA LYS A 147 14.19 5.79 -18.52
C LYS A 147 14.36 6.03 -17.02
N ALA A 148 13.28 6.27 -16.31
CA ALA A 148 13.34 6.60 -14.89
C ALA A 148 13.78 5.39 -14.05
N GLY A 149 13.33 4.18 -14.41
CA GLY A 149 13.77 2.94 -13.78
C GLY A 149 13.33 2.79 -12.31
N ARG A 150 13.88 1.77 -11.65
CA ARG A 150 13.60 1.41 -10.26
C ARG A 150 14.86 1.13 -9.43
N ILE A 151 15.99 1.66 -9.89
CA ILE A 151 17.28 1.54 -9.20
C ILE A 151 17.34 2.63 -8.13
N LEU A 152 17.52 2.23 -6.88
CA LEU A 152 17.74 3.12 -5.74
C LEU A 152 19.08 2.74 -5.11
N GLU A 153 20.01 3.69 -5.10
CA GLU A 153 21.40 3.48 -4.64
C GLU A 153 22.08 2.28 -5.30
N GLY A 154 21.99 2.20 -6.63
CA GLY A 154 22.71 1.18 -7.41
C GLY A 154 22.10 -0.22 -7.37
N ARG A 155 20.97 -0.44 -6.67
CA ARG A 155 20.29 -1.73 -6.64
C ARG A 155 18.78 -1.64 -6.80
N VAL A 156 18.16 -2.78 -7.07
CA VAL A 156 16.69 -2.94 -7.05
C VAL A 156 16.27 -3.28 -5.63
N TRP A 157 15.13 -2.74 -5.21
CA TRP A 157 14.48 -3.06 -3.94
C TRP A 157 13.10 -3.61 -4.24
N ASP A 158 12.94 -4.92 -4.16
CA ASP A 158 11.73 -5.65 -4.56
C ASP A 158 11.29 -6.69 -3.52
N GLN A 159 11.53 -6.39 -2.24
CA GLN A 159 11.11 -7.25 -1.14
C GLN A 159 9.58 -7.37 -1.11
N MET A 160 9.10 -8.55 -0.74
CA MET A 160 7.69 -8.90 -0.59
C MET A 160 7.42 -9.35 0.85
N PRO A 161 6.19 -9.21 1.38
CA PRO A 161 5.82 -9.82 2.64
C PRO A 161 5.92 -11.35 2.51
N ILE A 162 6.43 -12.01 3.55
CA ILE A 162 6.49 -13.47 3.60
C ILE A 162 5.09 -13.94 4.03
N SER A 163 4.31 -14.51 3.11
CA SER A 163 3.14 -15.29 3.53
C SER A 163 3.62 -16.68 3.97
N GLU A 164 3.17 -17.15 5.13
CA GLU A 164 3.54 -18.47 5.67
C GLU A 164 3.19 -19.64 4.73
N GLN A 165 2.38 -19.39 3.69
CA GLN A 165 1.97 -20.37 2.69
C GLN A 165 3.13 -20.94 1.83
N HIS A 166 4.32 -20.32 1.81
CA HIS A 166 5.46 -20.81 1.04
C HIS A 166 6.57 -21.51 1.87
N ALA A 167 6.38 -21.67 3.19
CA ALA A 167 7.37 -22.35 4.05
C ALA A 167 7.29 -23.89 4.01
N HIS A 168 6.30 -24.45 3.32
CA HIS A 168 6.11 -25.89 3.17
C HIS A 168 5.92 -26.26 1.69
N HIS A 169 7.01 -26.28 0.93
CA HIS A 169 7.11 -27.06 -0.30
C HIS A 169 8.50 -27.67 -0.43
#